data_AF-A0A517LV77-F1
#
_entry.id   AF-A0A517LV77-F1
#
_cell.length_a   1.000
_cell.length_b   1.000
_cell.length_c   1.000
_cell.angle_alpha   90.00
_cell.angle_beta   90.00
_cell.angle_gamma   90.00
#
_symmetry.space_group_name_H-M   'P 1'
#
loop_
_entity.id
_entity.type
_entity.pdbx_description
1 polymer ?
#
loop_
_entity_poly.entity_id
_entity_poly.type
_entity_poly.pdbx_seq_one_letter_code
_entity_poly.pdbx_strand_id
1 'polypeptide(L)'
;MGNICRSPAAEGVMRRLVEAEGLDDKITIDSAGTIGFHTGKAADRRMRAAAQQRGLELTSRARQVTAADLQAFDLVVAMDADNARDLNALDGGSDARIEMLSSYLDDSWPSDVPDPYYGGEEGFEFVLNMLEQACPKILESLTSDAD
;
A
#
# COMPACT_ATOMS: atom_id res chain seq x y z
N MET A 1 7.83 -7.75 -4.35
CA MET A 1 7.05 -8.29 -3.21
C MET A 1 5.79 -9.04 -3.65
N GLY A 2 5.32 -10.05 -2.89
CA GLY A 2 4.20 -10.94 -3.27
C GLY A 2 2.78 -10.53 -2.82
N ASN A 3 2.52 -9.28 -2.41
CA ASN A 3 1.17 -8.75 -2.14
C ASN A 3 0.30 -9.58 -1.17
N ILE A 4 0.90 -9.99 -0.05
CA ILE A 4 0.18 -10.67 1.04
C ILE A 4 0.31 -9.97 2.39
N CYS A 5 1.08 -8.89 2.52
CA CYS A 5 1.35 -8.32 3.85
C CYS A 5 1.29 -6.78 3.85
N ARG A 6 2.36 -6.11 3.43
CA ARG A 6 2.48 -4.63 3.45
C ARG A 6 1.42 -3.95 2.57
N SER A 7 1.34 -4.31 1.29
CA SER A 7 0.39 -3.65 0.37
C SER A 7 -1.10 -3.96 0.63
N PRO A 8 -1.53 -5.19 1.00
CA PRO A 8 -2.91 -5.40 1.46
C PRO A 8 -3.27 -4.63 2.73
N ALA A 9 -2.33 -4.47 3.65
CA ALA A 9 -2.54 -3.65 4.85
C ALA A 9 -2.71 -2.17 4.49
N ALA A 10 -1.88 -1.64 3.58
CA ALA A 10 -1.99 -0.27 3.09
C ALA A 10 -3.36 -0.01 2.44
N GLU A 11 -3.84 -0.95 1.62
CA GLU A 11 -5.18 -0.89 1.03
C GLU A 11 -6.27 -0.84 2.10
N GLY A 12 -6.19 -1.68 3.13
CA GLY A 12 -7.17 -1.69 4.22
C GLY A 12 -7.20 -0.38 5.00
N VAL A 13 -6.04 0.19 5.33
CA VAL A 13 -5.93 1.50 6.00
C VAL A 13 -6.52 2.60 5.11
N MET A 14 -6.10 2.67 3.84
CA MET A 14 -6.54 3.70 2.90
C MET A 14 -8.06 3.62 2.66
N ARG A 15 -8.60 2.41 2.50
CA ARG A 15 -10.04 2.19 2.30
C ARG A 15 -10.86 2.73 3.46
N ARG A 16 -10.43 2.46 4.71
CA ARG A 16 -11.11 3.01 5.88
C ARG A 16 -11.08 4.53 5.92
N LEU A 17 -9.96 5.16 5.53
CA LEU A 17 -9.86 6.62 5.49
C LEU A 17 -10.79 7.22 4.43
N VAL A 18 -10.77 6.67 3.21
CA VAL A 18 -11.62 7.12 2.10
C VAL A 18 -13.11 6.97 2.44
N GLU A 19 -13.51 5.85 3.05
CA GLU A 19 -14.89 5.65 3.53
C GLU A 19 -15.27 6.65 4.63
N ALA A 20 -14.35 6.94 5.56
CA ALA A 20 -14.59 7.88 6.65
C ALA A 20 -14.77 9.34 6.16
N GLU A 21 -14.11 9.70 5.05
CA GLU A 21 -14.25 11.01 4.41
C GLU A 21 -15.37 11.06 3.35
N GLY A 22 -16.03 9.93 3.06
CA GLY A 22 -17.10 9.86 2.06
C GLY A 22 -16.60 10.10 0.64
N LEU A 23 -15.41 9.59 0.33
CA LEU A 23 -14.73 9.72 -0.97
C LEU A 23 -14.71 8.40 -1.77
N ASP A 24 -15.48 7.40 -1.34
CA ASP A 24 -15.51 6.06 -1.94
C ASP A 24 -16.07 6.03 -3.37
N ASP A 25 -16.80 7.06 -3.77
CA ASP A 25 -17.28 7.28 -5.14
C ASP A 25 -16.23 7.96 -6.04
N LYS A 26 -15.17 8.54 -5.46
CA LYS A 26 -14.13 9.31 -6.17
C LYS A 26 -12.79 8.62 -6.21
N ILE A 27 -12.44 7.85 -5.18
CA ILE A 27 -11.12 7.24 -5.04
C ILE A 27 -11.23 5.73 -5.14
N THR A 28 -10.62 5.18 -6.19
CA THR A 28 -10.47 3.73 -6.35
C THR A 28 -9.17 3.27 -5.71
N ILE A 29 -9.22 2.22 -4.89
CA ILE A 29 -8.07 1.69 -4.16
C ILE A 29 -7.93 0.20 -4.47
N ASP A 30 -6.70 -0.21 -4.81
CA ASP A 30 -6.31 -1.60 -5.01
C ASP A 30 -4.87 -1.82 -4.50
N SER A 31 -4.46 -3.09 -4.34
CA SER A 31 -3.09 -3.47 -4.03
C SER A 31 -2.59 -4.59 -4.94
N ALA A 32 -1.31 -4.51 -5.29
CA ALA A 32 -0.65 -5.51 -6.13
C ALA A 32 0.79 -5.78 -5.67
N GLY A 33 1.40 -6.81 -6.23
CA GLY A 33 2.77 -7.24 -5.94
C GLY A 33 3.64 -7.23 -7.19
N THR A 34 4.90 -6.86 -7.06
CA THR A 34 5.86 -6.91 -8.18
C THR A 34 6.16 -8.35 -8.62
N ILE A 35 5.90 -9.34 -7.76
CA ILE A 35 6.00 -10.77 -8.09
C ILE A 35 4.65 -11.47 -7.94
N GLY A 36 4.28 -12.32 -8.91
CA GLY A 36 3.02 -13.08 -8.91
C GLY A 36 3.03 -14.37 -8.10
N PHE A 37 4.00 -14.57 -7.20
CA PHE A 37 4.21 -15.86 -6.49
C PHE A 37 3.04 -16.26 -5.57
N HIS A 38 2.24 -15.30 -5.11
CA HIS A 38 1.13 -15.55 -4.20
C HIS A 38 -0.25 -15.29 -4.80
N THR A 39 -0.35 -15.10 -6.12
CA THR A 39 -1.60 -14.74 -6.79
C THR A 39 -2.79 -15.59 -6.33
N GLY A 40 -3.90 -14.93 -5.98
CA GLY A 40 -5.14 -15.51 -5.48
C GLY A 40 -5.18 -15.76 -3.96
N LYS A 41 -4.04 -15.76 -3.26
CA LYS A 41 -3.99 -15.95 -1.81
C LYS A 41 -4.55 -14.74 -1.07
N ALA A 42 -5.17 -14.97 0.08
CA ALA A 42 -5.53 -13.90 1.01
C ALA A 42 -4.27 -13.32 1.67
N ALA A 43 -4.41 -12.13 2.27
CA ALA A 43 -3.38 -11.54 3.11
C ALA A 43 -2.93 -12.49 4.23
N ASP A 44 -1.66 -12.36 4.65
CA ASP A 44 -1.02 -13.14 5.70
C ASP A 44 -1.88 -13.09 6.96
N ARG A 45 -2.08 -14.25 7.58
CA ARG A 45 -2.97 -14.42 8.72
C ARG A 45 -2.58 -13.51 9.90
N ARG A 46 -1.29 -13.28 10.13
CA ARG A 46 -0.80 -12.43 11.23
C ARG A 46 -1.08 -10.96 10.95
N MET A 47 -0.83 -10.51 9.72
CA MET A 47 -1.18 -9.15 9.31
C MET A 47 -2.69 -8.90 9.41
N ARG A 48 -3.51 -9.87 8.99
CA ARG A 48 -4.97 -9.82 9.17
C ARG A 48 -5.37 -9.74 10.65
N ALA A 49 -4.72 -10.51 11.51
CA ALA A 49 -5.02 -10.50 12.94
C ALA A 49 -4.65 -9.16 13.59
N ALA A 50 -3.49 -8.59 13.26
CA ALA A 50 -3.06 -7.27 13.73
C ALA A 50 -4.01 -6.17 13.22
N ALA A 51 -4.31 -6.16 11.92
CA ALA A 51 -5.24 -5.21 11.31
C ALA A 51 -6.66 -5.29 11.93
N GLN A 52 -7.15 -6.50 12.20
CA GLN A 52 -8.47 -6.70 12.81
C GLN A 52 -8.57 -6.11 14.22
N GLN A 53 -7.48 -6.11 15.00
CA GLN A 53 -7.45 -5.46 16.32
C GLN A 53 -7.66 -3.95 16.24
N ARG A 54 -7.39 -3.36 15.06
CA ARG A 54 -7.60 -1.94 14.75
C ARG A 54 -8.91 -1.69 14.01
N GLY A 55 -9.76 -2.72 13.86
CA GLY A 55 -11.03 -2.63 13.14
C GLY A 55 -10.86 -2.54 11.61
N LEU A 56 -9.69 -2.92 11.08
CA LEU A 56 -9.41 -2.98 9.64
C LEU A 56 -9.66 -4.39 9.11
N GLU A 57 -10.38 -4.49 7.99
CA GLU A 57 -10.57 -5.75 7.28
C GLU A 57 -9.70 -5.79 6.02
N LEU A 58 -8.79 -6.76 5.95
CA LEU A 58 -7.96 -6.98 4.76
C LEU A 58 -8.61 -8.06 3.89
N THR A 59 -9.37 -7.63 2.90
CA THR A 59 -10.18 -8.50 2.03
C THR A 59 -9.53 -8.79 0.69
N SER A 60 -8.43 -8.11 0.35
CA SER A 60 -7.78 -8.25 -0.94
C SER A 60 -7.12 -9.61 -1.15
N ARG A 61 -7.03 -9.96 -2.42
CA ARG A 61 -6.37 -11.17 -2.89
C ARG A 61 -5.13 -10.77 -3.63
N ALA A 62 -4.04 -11.45 -3.30
CA ALA A 62 -2.75 -11.23 -3.93
C ALA A 62 -2.89 -11.27 -5.45
N ARG A 63 -2.31 -10.29 -6.15
CA ARG A 63 -2.18 -10.28 -7.61
C ARG A 63 -0.86 -9.66 -8.00
N GLN A 64 -0.43 -9.93 -9.24
CA GLN A 64 0.74 -9.26 -9.79
C GLN A 64 0.34 -7.91 -10.40
N VAL A 65 1.20 -6.91 -10.22
CA VAL A 65 1.09 -5.64 -10.95
C VAL A 65 1.40 -5.86 -12.43
N THR A 66 0.70 -5.14 -13.28
CA THR A 66 0.84 -5.16 -14.73
C THR A 66 1.09 -3.76 -15.26
N ALA A 67 1.64 -3.64 -16.47
CA ALA A 67 1.79 -2.33 -17.12
C ALA A 67 0.43 -1.62 -17.31
N ALA A 68 -0.67 -2.38 -17.45
CA ALA A 68 -2.01 -1.81 -17.55
C ALA A 68 -2.47 -1.18 -16.23
N ASP A 69 -2.03 -1.69 -15.07
CA ASP A 69 -2.29 -1.03 -13.80
C ASP A 69 -1.61 0.34 -13.76
N LEU A 70 -0.36 0.43 -14.20
CA LEU A 70 0.38 1.70 -14.24
C LEU A 70 -0.27 2.72 -15.19
N GLN A 71 -1.04 2.28 -16.17
CA GLN A 71 -1.81 3.16 -17.05
C GLN A 71 -3.18 3.56 -16.45
N ALA A 72 -3.67 2.83 -15.46
CA ALA A 72 -5.03 2.98 -14.93
C ALA A 72 -5.10 3.73 -13.60
N PHE A 73 -3.99 3.82 -12.86
CA PHE A 73 -3.93 4.47 -11.55
C PHE A 73 -3.11 5.76 -11.62
N ASP A 74 -3.61 6.84 -11.01
CA ASP A 74 -2.91 8.14 -10.97
C ASP A 74 -1.68 8.12 -10.05
N LEU A 75 -1.73 7.29 -9.01
CA LEU A 75 -0.68 7.15 -7.99
C LEU A 75 -0.45 5.68 -7.66
N VAL A 76 0.82 5.27 -7.68
CA VAL A 76 1.29 3.94 -7.30
C VAL A 76 2.31 4.09 -6.17
N VAL A 77 1.97 3.57 -5.00
CA VAL A 77 2.80 3.69 -3.80
C VAL A 77 3.65 2.43 -3.59
N ALA A 78 4.96 2.57 -3.72
CA ALA A 78 5.94 1.53 -3.47
C ALA A 78 6.27 1.41 -1.97
N MET A 79 6.35 0.16 -1.49
CA MET A 79 6.60 -0.14 -0.07
C MET A 79 8.10 -0.15 0.28
N ASP A 80 8.97 -0.37 -0.70
CA ASP A 80 10.42 -0.38 -0.53
C ASP A 80 11.11 -0.02 -1.85
N ALA A 81 12.41 0.31 -1.78
CA ALA A 81 13.19 0.74 -2.94
C ALA A 81 13.25 -0.31 -4.06
N ASP A 82 13.26 -1.60 -3.70
CA ASP A 82 13.23 -2.69 -4.69
C ASP A 82 11.89 -2.70 -5.44
N ASN A 83 10.76 -2.48 -4.75
CA ASN A 83 9.45 -2.39 -5.37
C ASN A 83 9.38 -1.18 -6.29
N ALA A 84 9.90 -0.02 -5.86
CA ALA A 84 9.97 1.16 -6.72
C ALA A 84 10.79 0.89 -7.98
N ARG A 85 11.96 0.26 -7.85
CA ARG A 85 12.79 -0.12 -9.00
C ARG A 85 12.06 -1.06 -9.95
N ASP A 86 11.41 -2.11 -9.42
CA ASP A 86 10.66 -3.07 -10.23
C ASP A 86 9.48 -2.41 -10.97
N LEU A 87 8.76 -1.50 -10.30
CA LEU A 87 7.65 -0.75 -10.88
C LEU A 87 8.13 0.19 -11.99
N ASN A 88 9.22 0.93 -11.76
CA ASN A 88 9.82 1.80 -12.77
C ASN A 88 10.36 1.00 -13.97
N ALA A 89 10.86 -0.21 -13.76
CA ALA A 89 11.30 -1.08 -14.86
C ALA A 89 10.13 -1.68 -15.65
N LEU A 90 8.97 -1.86 -15.00
CA LEU A 90 7.73 -2.28 -15.64
C LEU A 90 7.05 -1.14 -16.39
N ASP A 91 7.24 0.09 -15.93
CA ASP A 91 6.64 1.26 -16.55
C ASP A 91 7.22 1.52 -17.96
N GLY A 92 6.32 1.46 -18.94
CA GLY A 92 6.62 1.73 -20.35
C GLY A 92 6.39 3.18 -20.77
N GLY A 93 6.18 4.10 -19.82
CA GLY A 93 5.85 5.50 -20.09
C GLY A 93 4.39 5.84 -19.75
N SER A 94 3.92 5.40 -18.59
CA SER A 94 2.65 5.82 -18.02
C SER A 94 2.72 7.23 -17.44
N ASP A 95 1.55 7.84 -17.25
CA ASP A 95 1.41 9.12 -16.54
C ASP A 95 1.31 8.93 -15.01
N ALA A 96 1.36 7.69 -14.51
CA ALA A 96 1.24 7.41 -13.08
C ALA A 96 2.42 7.95 -12.29
N ARG A 97 2.12 8.57 -11.14
CA ARG A 97 3.14 8.91 -10.15
C ARG A 97 3.55 7.64 -9.41
N ILE A 98 4.81 7.25 -9.51
CA ILE A 98 5.37 6.14 -8.72
C ILE A 98 6.17 6.72 -7.57
N GLU A 99 5.66 6.58 -6.34
CA GLU A 99 6.23 7.21 -5.16
C GLU A 99 6.46 6.19 -4.04
N MET A 100 7.47 6.43 -3.20
CA MET A 100 7.71 5.63 -2.01
C MET A 100 6.72 6.01 -0.90
N LEU A 101 6.25 5.05 -0.11
CA LEU A 101 5.43 5.33 1.08
C LEU A 101 6.13 6.36 1.99
N SER A 102 7.46 6.25 2.14
CA SER A 102 8.25 7.16 2.98
C SER A 102 8.27 8.60 2.50
N SER A 103 7.92 8.89 1.24
CA SER A 103 7.78 10.27 0.76
C SER A 103 6.70 11.04 1.53
N TYR A 104 5.79 10.32 2.18
CA TYR A 104 4.71 10.85 3.01
C TYR A 104 5.05 10.80 4.51
N LEU A 105 6.27 10.44 4.90
CA LEU A 105 6.70 10.33 6.29
C LEU A 105 7.82 11.33 6.58
N ASP A 106 8.01 11.63 7.87
CA ASP A 106 9.16 12.41 8.32
C ASP A 106 10.36 11.50 8.62
N ASP A 107 11.52 12.12 8.91
CA ASP A 107 12.79 11.43 9.14
C ASP A 107 12.81 10.53 10.39
N SER A 108 11.74 10.49 11.20
CA SER A 108 11.63 9.53 12.31
C SER A 108 11.27 8.12 11.85
N TRP A 109 10.83 7.95 10.59
CA TRP A 109 10.47 6.67 9.99
C TRP A 109 11.57 6.15 9.06
N PRO A 110 11.70 4.83 8.91
CA PRO A 110 12.59 4.26 7.90
C PRO A 110 12.08 4.58 6.48
N SER A 111 12.99 4.65 5.51
CA SER A 111 12.63 4.89 4.11
C SER A 111 11.92 3.69 3.48
N ASP A 112 12.31 2.47 3.84
CA ASP A 112 11.62 1.25 3.40
C ASP A 112 10.63 0.80 4.49
N VAL A 113 9.44 0.38 4.07
CA VAL A 113 8.53 -0.34 4.96
C VAL A 113 9.16 -1.69 5.26
N PRO A 114 9.56 -1.96 6.52
CA PRO A 114 10.32 -3.15 6.84
C PRO A 114 9.49 -4.42 6.60
N ASP A 115 10.18 -5.52 6.30
CA ASP A 115 9.52 -6.82 6.27
C ASP A 115 9.11 -7.21 7.71
N PRO A 116 7.79 -7.38 7.98
CA PRO A 116 7.31 -7.60 9.34
C PRO A 116 7.74 -8.95 9.93
N TYR A 117 8.24 -9.89 9.13
CA TYR A 117 8.63 -11.21 9.63
C TYR A 117 9.86 -11.20 10.55
N TYR A 118 10.72 -10.17 10.46
CA TYR A 118 11.92 -10.08 11.30
C TYR A 118 11.62 -9.62 12.74
N GLY A 119 10.43 -9.07 13.01
CA GLY A 119 10.05 -8.51 14.32
C GLY A 119 9.01 -9.30 15.10
N GLY A 120 8.62 -10.50 14.64
CA GLY A 120 7.51 -11.23 15.26
C GLY A 120 6.18 -10.45 15.16
N GLU A 121 5.36 -10.45 16.20
CA GLU A 121 4.08 -9.71 16.21
C GLU A 121 4.28 -8.19 16.15
N GLU A 122 5.29 -7.66 16.85
CA GLU A 122 5.62 -6.23 16.86
C GLU A 122 5.98 -5.69 15.48
N GLY A 123 6.53 -6.54 14.60
CA GLY A 123 6.81 -6.16 13.21
C GLY A 123 5.56 -5.83 12.41
N PHE A 124 4.46 -6.55 12.63
CA PHE A 124 3.18 -6.28 11.96
C PHE A 124 2.54 -4.98 12.48
N GLU A 125 2.59 -4.77 13.80
CA GLU A 125 2.11 -3.53 14.42
C GLU A 125 2.92 -2.31 13.95
N PHE A 126 4.24 -2.45 13.82
CA PHE A 126 5.10 -1.38 13.31
C PHE A 126 4.73 -1.00 11.88
N VAL A 127 4.52 -1.98 11.00
CA VAL A 127 4.08 -1.73 9.62
C VAL A 127 2.73 -1.01 9.60
N LEU A 128 1.75 -1.45 10.41
CA LEU A 128 0.46 -0.79 10.48
C LEU A 128 0.56 0.65 11.00
N ASN A 129 1.41 0.92 12.00
CA ASN A 129 1.67 2.27 12.49
C ASN A 129 2.23 3.17 11.38
N MET A 130 3.21 2.66 10.62
CA MET A 130 3.81 3.39 9.52
C MET A 130 2.78 3.73 8.44
N LEU A 131 1.90 2.78 8.10
CA LEU A 131 0.81 2.98 7.14
C LEU A 131 -0.23 3.99 7.64
N GLU A 132 -0.63 3.93 8.91
CA GLU A 132 -1.57 4.89 9.50
C GLU A 132 -1.02 6.32 9.56
N GLN A 133 0.30 6.50 9.56
CA GLN A 133 0.93 7.82 9.45
C GLN A 133 1.02 8.33 8.01
N ALA A 134 1.27 7.43 7.05
CA ALA A 134 1.44 7.79 5.64
C ALA A 134 0.12 7.99 4.90
N CYS A 135 -0.85 7.07 5.08
CA CYS A 135 -2.10 7.05 4.31
C CYS A 135 -2.93 8.35 4.41
N PRO A 136 -3.06 9.03 5.57
CA PRO A 136 -3.76 10.31 5.63
C PRO A 136 -3.12 11.39 4.75
N LYS A 137 -1.79 11.46 4.72
CA LYS A 137 -1.06 12.43 3.88
C LYS A 137 -1.12 12.08 2.39
N ILE A 138 -1.16 10.78 2.08
CA ILE A 138 -1.43 10.32 0.70
C ILE A 138 -2.83 10.78 0.27
N LEU A 139 -3.85 10.59 1.11
CA LEU A 139 -5.21 11.04 0.82
C LEU A 139 -5.28 12.57 0.65
N GLU A 140 -4.61 13.32 1.52
CA GLU A 140 -4.49 14.78 1.41
C GLU A 140 -3.87 15.21 0.07
N SER A 141 -2.81 14.53 -0.39
CA SER A 141 -2.17 14.84 -1.68
C SER A 141 -3.09 14.61 -2.88
N LEU A 142 -3.97 13.60 -2.81
CA LEU A 142 -4.93 13.27 -3.88
C LEU A 142 -6.11 14.24 -3.92
N THR A 143 -6.44 14.86 -2.80
CA THR A 143 -7.58 15.78 -2.67
C THR A 143 -7.18 17.24 -2.81
N SER A 144 -5.92 17.58 -2.52
CA SER A 144 -5.36 18.94 -2.63
C SER A 144 -4.96 19.31 -4.05
N ASP A 145 -4.67 18.33 -4.91
CA ASP A 145 -4.39 18.54 -6.35
C ASP A 145 -5.69 18.80 -7.17
N ALA A 146 -6.87 18.85 -6.51
CA ALA A 146 -8.18 19.00 -7.15
C ALA A 146 -8.76 20.44 -7.14
N ASP A 147 -8.00 21.44 -6.67
CA ASP A 147 -8.39 22.86 -6.64
C ASP A 147 -7.81 23.70 -7.80
#